data_AF-A0A2V9JVF7-F1
#
_entry.id   AF-A0A2V9JVF7-F1
#
_cell.length_a   1.000
_cell.length_b   1.000
_cell.length_c   1.000
_cell.angle_alpha   90.00
_cell.angle_beta   90.00
_cell.angle_gamma   90.00
#
_symmetry.space_group_name_H-M   'P 1'
#
loop_
_entity.id
_entity.type
_entity.pdbx_description
1 polymer ?
#
loop_
_entity_poly.entity_id
_entity_poly.type
_entity_poly.pdbx_seq_one_letter_code
_entity_poly.pdbx_strand_id
1 'polypeptide(L)'
;YDTVVWAARQEWSNGKVGMQGGSYLGNVQWQAAAAAPPGLVAIFPAVASTSLYHNTFYQGGALRLAVAYGWGVVRNPLRVMYPQYWHTAEYAPEELRYESIVWSLPLARADLASSGREVRHWRDWLRHPSYDDYWRAISVEEHFDRVAAPVHTHGGWYDLLLGGTLNGFTGMRGSGGSELARRESKMTVGPWGHGPSRKYGDVDFGPDAMRNLMERELRWFDHYLKGEDNGIEREPPVEVFFMGINRWAHYADWPVPGTRFTPYYLSSGGSAASSRGDGTLAPEPPGRDGLDHFTYDPDRPVPSVGAHDCCGIPTQAGPVDQRPVEARSDVLVYTSAMVREPLAIAGPVRMKLHAATDGRDTDWAVKLVDVAPSGFAMNLAQGILRARFRQRLDRAELLEPGRPYEFDVDLLGTAHVFLPGHRIRVDITSSNFPQFDRNPNTGDDLGSAERVRVARQTVFHGPERPSRVVLPVVPLP
;
A
#
# COMPACT_ATOMS: atom_id res chain seq x y z
N TYR A 1 8.23 24.74 9.93
CA TYR A 1 8.37 25.50 11.19
C TYR A 1 8.11 26.98 10.96
N ASP A 2 9.00 27.68 10.24
CA ASP A 2 8.98 29.15 10.08
C ASP A 2 7.65 29.72 9.63
N THR A 3 6.99 29.12 8.63
CA THR A 3 5.68 29.57 8.13
C THR A 3 4.60 29.52 9.21
N VAL A 4 4.60 28.48 10.04
CA VAL A 4 3.60 28.35 11.13
C VAL A 4 3.84 29.39 12.21
N VAL A 5 5.10 29.58 12.61
CA VAL A 5 5.47 30.61 13.61
C VAL A 5 5.16 32.01 13.09
N TRP A 6 5.44 32.28 11.82
CA TRP A 6 5.10 33.55 11.19
C TRP A 6 3.58 33.77 11.20
N ALA A 7 2.79 32.79 10.74
CA ALA A 7 1.33 32.88 10.70
C ALA A 7 0.71 33.07 12.10
N ALA A 8 1.26 32.42 13.13
CA ALA A 8 0.79 32.55 14.51
C ALA A 8 1.05 33.96 15.11
N ARG A 9 1.99 34.73 14.57
CA ARG A 9 2.40 36.04 15.12
C ARG A 9 1.79 37.25 14.43
N GLN A 10 0.98 37.05 13.39
CA GLN A 10 0.37 38.17 12.66
C GLN A 10 -0.75 38.82 13.48
N GLU A 11 -1.00 40.12 13.27
CA GLU A 11 -2.04 40.87 14.00
C GLU A 11 -3.46 40.33 13.76
N TRP A 12 -3.69 39.68 12.61
CA TRP A 12 -4.95 39.04 12.26
C TRP A 12 -5.08 37.61 12.81
N SER A 13 -4.06 37.09 13.49
CA SER A 13 -4.00 35.72 14.01
C SER A 13 -4.29 35.69 15.50
N ASN A 14 -5.07 34.70 15.93
CA ASN A 14 -5.31 34.43 17.36
C ASN A 14 -4.21 33.56 18.00
N GLY A 15 -3.06 33.40 17.33
CA GLY A 15 -1.95 32.59 17.80
C GLY A 15 -2.07 31.09 17.52
N LYS A 16 -3.21 30.63 16.97
CA LYS A 16 -3.45 29.22 16.65
C LYS A 16 -3.44 29.00 15.13
N VAL A 17 -2.73 27.98 14.70
CA VAL A 17 -2.58 27.59 13.30
C VAL A 17 -3.01 26.14 13.14
N GLY A 18 -3.85 25.90 12.13
CA GLY A 18 -4.19 24.57 11.64
C GLY A 18 -3.59 24.36 10.25
N MET A 19 -3.38 23.12 9.85
CA MET A 19 -2.95 22.80 8.49
C MET A 19 -3.89 21.77 7.86
N GLN A 20 -4.15 21.92 6.57
CA GLN A 20 -5.01 21.04 5.78
C GLN A 20 -4.45 20.80 4.37
N GLY A 21 -5.00 19.80 3.69
CA GLY A 21 -4.65 19.44 2.32
C GLY A 21 -4.26 17.98 2.17
N GLY A 22 -4.27 17.50 0.92
CA GLY A 22 -4.01 16.10 0.60
C GLY A 22 -2.76 15.80 -0.17
N SER A 23 -2.40 14.52 -0.22
CA SER A 23 -1.22 14.04 -0.95
C SER A 23 0.04 14.72 -0.44
N TYR A 24 0.84 15.33 -1.32
CA TYR A 24 2.00 16.13 -0.93
C TYR A 24 1.66 17.25 0.07
N LEU A 25 0.49 17.89 -0.05
CA LEU A 25 0.04 18.91 0.91
C LEU A 25 -0.24 18.30 2.28
N GLY A 26 -0.63 17.03 2.37
CA GLY A 26 -0.73 16.28 3.61
C GLY A 26 0.64 15.88 4.17
N ASN A 27 1.57 15.45 3.31
CA ASN A 27 2.94 15.10 3.72
C ASN A 27 3.65 16.26 4.41
N VAL A 28 3.51 17.48 3.87
CA VAL A 28 4.12 18.67 4.49
C VAL A 28 3.48 19.06 5.82
N GLN A 29 2.24 18.64 6.11
CA GLN A 29 1.65 18.82 7.45
C GLN A 29 2.39 17.97 8.47
N TRP A 30 2.64 16.70 8.16
CA TRP A 30 3.41 15.80 9.02
C TRP A 30 4.82 16.34 9.29
N GLN A 31 5.51 16.80 8.24
CA GLN A 31 6.85 17.40 8.38
C GLN A 31 6.81 18.68 9.24
N ALA A 32 5.81 19.55 9.02
CA ALA A 32 5.65 20.74 9.82
C ALA A 32 5.34 20.42 11.28
N ALA A 33 4.52 19.41 11.55
CA ALA A 33 4.15 19.01 12.89
C ALA A 33 5.31 18.34 13.66
N ALA A 34 6.13 17.52 12.99
CA ALA A 34 7.32 16.91 13.58
C ALA A 34 8.43 17.94 13.90
N ALA A 35 8.42 19.10 13.25
CA ALA A 35 9.26 20.23 13.62
C ALA A 35 8.78 20.96 14.90
N ALA A 36 7.62 20.59 15.44
CA ALA A 36 7.03 21.14 16.67
C ALA A 36 6.97 22.68 16.76
N PRO A 37 6.43 23.39 15.75
CA PRO A 37 6.32 24.84 15.80
C PRO A 37 5.31 25.30 16.86
N PRO A 38 5.63 26.34 17.65
CA PRO A 38 4.65 26.97 18.53
C PRO A 38 3.48 27.53 17.71
N GLY A 39 2.27 27.37 18.24
CA GLY A 39 1.03 27.82 17.60
C GLY A 39 0.36 26.78 16.69
N LEU A 40 1.02 25.67 16.32
CA LEU A 40 0.34 24.57 15.62
C LEU A 40 -0.54 23.80 16.60
N VAL A 41 -1.85 23.82 16.40
CA VAL A 41 -2.81 23.20 17.34
C VAL A 41 -3.56 22.00 16.78
N ALA A 42 -3.58 21.81 15.46
CA ALA A 42 -4.23 20.67 14.81
C ALA A 42 -3.79 20.53 13.35
N ILE A 43 -3.72 19.29 12.84
CA ILE A 43 -3.54 19.03 11.41
C ILE A 43 -4.57 18.03 10.88
N PHE A 44 -4.90 18.11 9.59
CA PHE A 44 -5.87 17.26 8.90
C PHE A 44 -5.25 16.69 7.59
N PRO A 45 -4.26 15.78 7.67
CA PRO A 45 -3.59 15.22 6.51
C PRO A 45 -4.48 14.21 5.76
N ALA A 46 -4.78 14.53 4.50
CA ALA A 46 -5.59 13.73 3.59
C ALA A 46 -4.73 12.86 2.66
N VAL A 47 -5.03 11.56 2.50
CA VAL A 47 -4.35 10.64 1.57
C VAL A 47 -2.84 10.90 1.50
N ALA A 48 -2.18 10.80 2.66
CA ALA A 48 -0.85 11.33 2.91
C ALA A 48 0.08 10.28 3.52
N SER A 49 1.36 10.47 3.28
CA SER A 49 2.45 9.63 3.76
C SER A 49 3.11 10.21 5.00
N THR A 50 3.47 9.32 5.92
CA THR A 50 4.35 9.57 7.08
C THR A 50 5.81 9.21 6.80
N SER A 51 6.08 8.44 5.73
CA SER A 51 7.42 8.01 5.31
C SER A 51 7.49 7.91 3.79
N LEU A 52 8.38 8.69 3.17
CA LEU A 52 8.57 8.63 1.71
C LEU A 52 9.17 7.30 1.23
N TYR A 53 9.77 6.52 2.14
CA TYR A 53 10.20 5.16 1.84
C TYR A 53 9.02 4.18 2.01
N HIS A 54 8.51 4.02 3.23
CA HIS A 54 7.49 3.02 3.54
C HIS A 54 6.18 3.31 2.82
N ASN A 55 5.80 2.40 1.92
CA ASN A 55 4.52 2.40 1.22
C ASN A 55 4.27 3.69 0.41
N THR A 56 5.33 4.39 0.01
CA THR A 56 5.29 5.56 -0.88
C THR A 56 6.13 5.31 -2.11
N PHE A 57 7.47 5.41 -2.03
CA PHE A 57 8.36 5.04 -3.13
C PHE A 57 8.84 3.58 -3.06
N TYR A 58 8.77 2.95 -1.88
CA TYR A 58 9.11 1.54 -1.71
C TYR A 58 8.00 0.79 -0.96
N GLN A 59 7.81 -0.49 -1.26
CA GLN A 59 6.99 -1.40 -0.47
C GLN A 59 7.70 -2.74 -0.40
N GLY A 60 7.95 -3.25 0.81
CA GLY A 60 8.75 -4.46 1.02
C GLY A 60 10.11 -4.45 0.30
N GLY A 61 10.72 -3.27 0.12
CA GLY A 61 11.99 -3.09 -0.60
C GLY A 61 11.92 -3.16 -2.13
N ALA A 62 10.73 -3.35 -2.73
CA ALA A 62 10.51 -3.13 -4.15
C ALA A 62 10.18 -1.65 -4.41
N LEU A 63 10.71 -1.09 -5.50
CA LEU A 63 10.45 0.30 -5.89
C LEU A 63 9.05 0.38 -6.49
N ARG A 64 8.22 1.31 -6.01
CA ARG A 64 6.92 1.64 -6.59
C ARG A 64 7.11 2.47 -7.86
N LEU A 65 7.55 1.78 -8.92
CA LEU A 65 7.99 2.36 -10.18
C LEU A 65 6.95 3.33 -10.78
N ALA A 66 5.67 2.99 -10.76
CA ALA A 66 4.63 3.86 -11.32
C ALA A 66 4.66 5.27 -10.72
N VAL A 67 4.58 5.41 -9.39
CA VAL A 67 4.59 6.72 -8.71
C VAL A 67 5.99 7.35 -8.71
N ALA A 68 7.04 6.57 -8.47
CA ALA A 68 8.42 7.07 -8.46
C ALA A 68 8.79 7.68 -9.81
N TYR A 69 8.41 7.03 -10.90
CA TYR A 69 8.71 7.51 -12.24
C TYR A 69 7.71 8.57 -12.73
N GLY A 70 6.42 8.24 -12.76
CA GLY A 70 5.41 9.14 -13.35
C GLY A 70 5.20 10.43 -12.56
N TRP A 71 5.18 10.37 -11.23
CA TRP A 71 5.13 11.61 -10.42
C TRP A 71 6.53 12.18 -10.20
N GLY A 72 7.47 11.35 -9.75
CA GLY A 72 8.79 11.79 -9.31
C GLY A 72 9.74 12.20 -10.44
N VAL A 73 9.85 11.42 -11.52
CA VAL A 73 10.77 11.72 -12.64
C VAL A 73 10.13 12.67 -13.65
N VAL A 74 8.88 12.43 -13.99
CA VAL A 74 8.21 13.19 -15.06
C VAL A 74 7.62 14.50 -14.53
N ARG A 75 6.74 14.46 -13.53
CA ARG A 75 5.93 15.65 -13.16
C ARG A 75 6.68 16.61 -12.24
N ASN A 76 7.36 16.09 -11.22
CA ASN A 76 8.04 16.93 -10.22
C ASN A 76 9.10 17.87 -10.82
N PRO A 77 10.03 17.45 -11.72
CA PRO A 77 11.08 18.32 -12.23
C PRO A 77 10.58 19.40 -13.19
N LEU A 78 9.41 19.19 -13.83
CA LEU A 78 8.86 20.14 -14.79
C LEU A 78 8.25 21.37 -14.12
N ARG A 79 8.01 21.34 -12.79
CA ARG A 79 7.46 22.43 -11.94
C ARG A 79 6.11 23.01 -12.39
N VAL A 80 5.60 22.60 -13.55
CA VAL A 80 4.24 22.79 -14.04
C VAL A 80 3.57 21.44 -13.96
N MET A 81 2.36 21.39 -13.40
CA MET A 81 1.56 20.17 -13.34
C MET A 81 1.08 19.81 -14.74
N TYR A 82 1.95 19.21 -15.56
CA TYR A 82 1.57 18.67 -16.86
C TYR A 82 0.46 17.63 -16.66
N PRO A 83 -0.49 17.54 -17.62
CA PRO A 83 -1.52 16.53 -17.56
C PRO A 83 -0.89 15.13 -17.49
N GLN A 84 -1.45 14.25 -16.66
CA GLN A 84 -0.92 12.89 -16.42
C GLN A 84 -0.72 12.09 -17.71
N TYR A 85 -1.47 12.44 -18.77
CA TYR A 85 -1.50 11.75 -20.05
C TYR A 85 -0.46 12.21 -21.07
N TRP A 86 0.45 13.16 -20.79
CA TRP A 86 1.36 13.65 -21.84
C TRP A 86 2.26 12.54 -22.41
N HIS A 87 2.70 11.60 -21.56
CA HIS A 87 3.46 10.40 -21.97
C HIS A 87 2.58 9.25 -22.48
N THR A 88 1.26 9.39 -22.46
CA THR A 88 0.31 8.43 -23.05
C THR A 88 -0.51 9.04 -24.17
N ALA A 89 -0.18 10.26 -24.59
CA ALA A 89 -0.86 10.93 -25.66
C ALA A 89 -0.45 10.29 -26.99
N GLU A 90 -1.39 10.19 -27.93
CA GLU A 90 -1.15 9.58 -29.24
C GLU A 90 0.04 10.22 -29.97
N TYR A 91 0.23 11.54 -29.79
CA TYR A 91 1.32 12.31 -30.37
C TYR A 91 2.67 12.17 -29.64
N ALA A 92 2.73 11.51 -28.49
CA ALA A 92 4.00 11.27 -27.80
C ALA A 92 4.84 10.27 -28.63
N PRO A 93 6.10 10.60 -28.96
CA PRO A 93 7.02 9.67 -29.60
C PRO A 93 7.08 8.35 -28.82
N GLU A 94 7.12 7.22 -29.51
CA GLU A 94 7.06 5.89 -28.89
C GLU A 94 8.14 5.70 -27.83
N GLU A 95 9.34 6.25 -28.06
CA GLU A 95 10.48 6.18 -27.15
C GLU A 95 10.26 6.98 -25.85
N LEU A 96 9.32 7.93 -25.86
CA LEU A 96 8.96 8.76 -24.72
C LEU A 96 7.68 8.29 -24.01
N ARG A 97 7.06 7.20 -24.47
CA ARG A 97 5.90 6.61 -23.81
C ARG A 97 6.32 5.84 -22.57
N TYR A 98 5.46 5.79 -21.56
CA TYR A 98 5.75 5.07 -20.32
C TYR A 98 6.03 3.59 -20.60
N GLU A 99 5.26 3.01 -21.52
CA GLU A 99 5.33 1.63 -22.00
C GLU A 99 6.66 1.27 -22.66
N SER A 100 7.47 2.27 -23.02
CA SER A 100 8.84 2.07 -23.53
C SER A 100 9.87 2.37 -22.45
N ILE A 101 9.75 3.54 -21.81
CA ILE A 101 10.75 4.04 -20.86
C ILE A 101 10.91 3.09 -19.67
N VAL A 102 9.81 2.61 -19.09
CA VAL A 102 9.86 1.85 -17.84
C VAL A 102 10.31 0.41 -18.01
N TRP A 103 10.48 -0.02 -19.27
CA TRP A 103 11.12 -1.28 -19.63
C TRP A 103 12.63 -1.17 -19.80
N SER A 104 13.19 0.04 -19.79
CA SER A 104 14.62 0.29 -20.00
C SER A 104 15.50 -0.49 -19.03
N LEU A 105 16.59 -1.04 -19.55
CA LEU A 105 17.70 -1.60 -18.77
C LEU A 105 19.02 -0.97 -19.23
N PRO A 106 19.88 -0.49 -18.32
CA PRO A 106 19.63 -0.34 -16.88
C PRO A 106 18.54 0.69 -16.58
N LEU A 107 17.61 0.35 -15.67
CA LEU A 107 16.49 1.23 -15.29
C LEU A 107 16.99 2.59 -14.77
N ALA A 108 18.19 2.66 -14.21
CA ALA A 108 18.79 3.92 -13.81
C ALA A 108 18.81 4.95 -14.95
N ARG A 109 19.04 4.52 -16.20
CA ARG A 109 19.13 5.40 -17.38
C ARG A 109 17.79 5.83 -17.97
N ALA A 110 16.66 5.39 -17.41
CA ALA A 110 15.33 5.72 -17.93
C ALA A 110 15.07 7.24 -17.97
N ASP A 111 15.52 7.98 -16.96
CA ASP A 111 15.40 9.45 -16.88
C ASP A 111 16.12 10.20 -18.02
N LEU A 112 17.25 9.67 -18.51
CA LEU A 112 17.96 10.20 -19.68
C LEU A 112 17.14 10.01 -20.94
N ALA A 113 16.51 8.85 -21.10
CA ALA A 113 15.64 8.57 -22.23
C ALA A 113 14.41 9.49 -22.21
N SER A 114 13.78 9.70 -21.05
CA SER A 114 12.54 10.48 -20.97
C SER A 114 12.75 11.99 -20.90
N SER A 115 13.80 12.47 -20.22
CA SER A 115 13.98 13.90 -19.92
C SER A 115 15.22 14.52 -20.57
N GLY A 116 16.05 13.72 -21.25
CA GLY A 116 17.31 14.15 -21.86
C GLY A 116 18.40 14.54 -20.86
N ARG A 117 18.16 14.38 -19.56
CA ARG A 117 19.08 14.75 -18.47
C ARG A 117 18.90 13.86 -17.26
N GLU A 118 19.87 13.90 -16.35
CA GLU A 118 19.74 13.20 -15.08
C GLU A 118 18.72 13.90 -14.17
N VAL A 119 17.84 13.11 -13.58
CA VAL A 119 16.92 13.58 -12.52
C VAL A 119 17.51 13.19 -11.17
N ARG A 120 18.06 14.17 -10.45
CA ARG A 120 18.87 13.94 -9.24
C ARG A 120 18.19 13.04 -8.21
N HIS A 121 16.96 13.37 -7.80
CA HIS A 121 16.24 12.61 -6.77
C HIS A 121 15.91 11.19 -7.22
N TRP A 122 15.68 10.95 -8.50
CA TRP A 122 15.54 9.57 -9.03
C TRP A 122 16.81 8.76 -8.85
N ARG A 123 17.97 9.35 -9.17
CA ARG A 123 19.27 8.71 -8.95
C ARG A 123 19.55 8.47 -7.48
N ASP A 124 19.16 9.40 -6.61
CA ASP A 124 19.25 9.21 -5.16
C ASP A 124 18.36 8.04 -4.72
N TRP A 125 17.09 8.00 -5.13
CA TRP A 125 16.17 6.94 -4.75
C TRP A 125 16.67 5.55 -5.16
N LEU A 126 17.24 5.40 -6.36
CA LEU A 126 17.82 4.12 -6.81
C LEU A 126 19.11 3.75 -6.05
N ARG A 127 19.92 4.74 -5.65
CA ARG A 127 21.14 4.53 -4.83
C ARG A 127 20.83 4.17 -3.39
N HIS A 128 19.62 4.48 -2.92
CA HIS A 128 19.13 4.18 -1.57
C HIS A 128 17.98 3.16 -1.62
N PRO A 129 18.22 1.90 -2.05
CA PRO A 129 17.17 0.88 -2.10
C PRO A 129 16.80 0.30 -0.73
N SER A 130 17.61 0.57 0.30
CA SER A 130 17.37 0.16 1.70
C SER A 130 16.82 1.34 2.50
N TYR A 131 16.13 1.07 3.60
CA TYR A 131 15.70 2.09 4.58
C TYR A 131 16.89 2.59 5.44
N ASP A 132 17.81 3.30 4.80
CA ASP A 132 19.02 3.86 5.38
C ASP A 132 18.83 5.30 5.88
N ASP A 133 19.93 5.95 6.26
CA ASP A 133 19.93 7.31 6.81
C ASP A 133 19.33 8.36 5.87
N TYR A 134 19.39 8.15 4.54
CA TYR A 134 18.77 9.05 3.58
C TYR A 134 17.25 9.11 3.78
N TRP A 135 16.62 7.96 3.97
CA TRP A 135 15.17 7.88 4.16
C TRP A 135 14.75 8.21 5.59
N ARG A 136 15.52 7.78 6.60
CA ARG A 136 15.25 8.07 8.01
C ARG A 136 15.25 9.57 8.28
N ALA A 137 16.18 10.32 7.67
CA ALA A 137 16.29 11.77 7.86
C ALA A 137 15.03 12.57 7.45
N ILE A 138 14.16 12.00 6.60
CA ILE A 138 12.94 12.65 6.10
C ILE A 138 11.66 11.89 6.48
N SER A 139 11.76 10.88 7.34
CA SER A 139 10.63 10.08 7.80
C SER A 139 10.04 10.66 9.08
N VAL A 140 8.74 10.93 9.09
CA VAL A 140 8.03 11.38 10.30
C VAL A 140 7.79 10.21 11.24
N GLU A 141 7.86 8.97 10.75
CA GLU A 141 7.72 7.79 11.59
C GLU A 141 8.83 7.66 12.65
N GLU A 142 10.00 8.27 12.41
CA GLU A 142 11.09 8.37 13.38
C GLU A 142 10.84 9.45 14.46
N HIS A 143 9.81 10.28 14.29
CA HIS A 143 9.64 11.55 15.00
C HIS A 143 8.19 11.82 15.45
N PHE A 144 7.34 10.79 15.56
CA PHE A 144 5.99 10.95 16.12
C PHE A 144 6.00 11.53 17.54
N ASP A 145 7.07 11.27 18.31
CA ASP A 145 7.33 11.83 19.65
C ASP A 145 7.50 13.35 19.67
N ARG A 146 7.67 13.98 18.50
CA ARG A 146 7.74 15.44 18.35
C ARG A 146 6.41 16.05 17.93
N VAL A 147 5.46 15.24 17.46
CA VAL A 147 4.15 15.72 17.00
C VAL A 147 3.24 15.92 18.21
N ALA A 148 3.17 17.15 18.70
CA ALA A 148 2.37 17.48 19.89
C ALA A 148 0.91 17.84 19.60
N ALA A 149 0.59 18.21 18.36
CA ALA A 149 -0.78 18.54 17.94
C ALA A 149 -1.58 17.26 17.60
N PRO A 150 -2.88 17.19 17.94
CA PRO A 150 -3.74 16.12 17.49
C PRO A 150 -3.87 16.11 15.96
N VAL A 151 -4.01 14.90 15.41
CA VAL A 151 -4.06 14.66 13.97
C VAL A 151 -5.34 13.95 13.60
N HIS A 152 -6.00 14.43 12.55
CA HIS A 152 -7.04 13.65 11.87
C HIS A 152 -6.51 13.19 10.51
N THR A 153 -6.05 11.95 10.44
CA THR A 153 -5.62 11.36 9.17
C THR A 153 -6.79 10.71 8.45
N HIS A 154 -6.83 10.80 7.13
CA HIS A 154 -7.78 10.00 6.35
C HIS A 154 -7.19 9.51 5.04
N GLY A 155 -7.75 8.43 4.52
CA GLY A 155 -7.26 7.77 3.31
C GLY A 155 -8.29 6.80 2.73
N GLY A 156 -7.87 6.02 1.76
CA GLY A 156 -8.71 5.02 1.09
C GLY A 156 -8.08 3.63 1.09
N TRP A 157 -8.90 2.59 1.13
CA TRP A 157 -8.43 1.19 1.04
C TRP A 157 -7.67 0.89 -0.24
N TYR A 158 -7.90 1.66 -1.30
CA TYR A 158 -7.17 1.56 -2.58
C TYR A 158 -6.25 2.76 -2.82
N ASP A 159 -6.01 3.58 -1.81
CA ASP A 159 -5.10 4.71 -1.92
C ASP A 159 -3.65 4.23 -1.96
N LEU A 160 -2.83 4.90 -2.77
CA LEU A 160 -1.41 4.60 -2.86
C LEU A 160 -0.68 4.89 -1.53
N LEU A 161 -1.19 5.82 -0.70
CA LEU A 161 -0.60 6.25 0.57
C LEU A 161 -1.33 5.67 1.79
N LEU A 162 -2.14 4.62 1.62
CA LEU A 162 -2.85 3.94 2.72
C LEU A 162 -1.93 3.61 3.90
N GLY A 163 -0.71 3.13 3.64
CA GLY A 163 0.27 2.85 4.68
C GLY A 163 0.56 4.06 5.57
N GLY A 164 0.67 5.25 4.99
CA GLY A 164 0.86 6.49 5.74
C GLY A 164 -0.36 6.93 6.54
N THR A 165 -1.57 6.70 6.03
CA THR A 165 -2.81 6.92 6.80
C THR A 165 -2.85 6.02 8.04
N LEU A 166 -2.61 4.72 7.87
CA LEU A 166 -2.66 3.75 8.97
C LEU A 166 -1.53 4.00 9.99
N ASN A 167 -0.30 4.22 9.50
CA ASN A 167 0.88 4.48 10.34
C ASN A 167 0.77 5.82 11.06
N GLY A 168 0.21 6.84 10.42
CA GLY A 168 -0.03 8.15 11.04
C GLY A 168 -0.94 8.03 12.25
N PHE A 169 -2.01 7.25 12.17
CA PHE A 169 -2.89 7.02 13.32
C PHE A 169 -2.19 6.21 14.42
N THR A 170 -1.66 5.03 14.09
CA THR A 170 -1.06 4.13 15.09
C THR A 170 0.17 4.76 15.76
N GLY A 171 0.99 5.46 14.97
CA GLY A 171 2.16 6.21 15.44
C GLY A 171 1.78 7.35 16.38
N MET A 172 0.73 8.12 16.07
CA MET A 172 0.23 9.16 16.96
C MET A 172 -0.36 8.61 18.25
N ARG A 173 -1.15 7.53 18.18
CA ARG A 173 -1.72 6.86 19.36
C ARG A 173 -0.63 6.32 20.30
N GLY A 174 0.38 5.66 19.73
CA GLY A 174 1.45 5.03 20.51
C GLY A 174 2.53 6.00 21.00
N SER A 175 2.92 6.95 20.15
CA SER A 175 4.15 7.73 20.33
C SER A 175 3.96 9.24 20.14
N GLY A 176 2.75 9.76 19.97
CA GLY A 176 2.52 11.21 19.82
C GLY A 176 3.17 12.03 20.93
N GLY A 177 3.71 13.20 20.60
CA GLY A 177 4.54 14.02 21.49
C GLY A 177 3.82 14.69 22.66
N SER A 178 2.49 14.61 22.73
CA SER A 178 1.70 15.09 23.87
C SER A 178 0.59 14.11 24.22
N GLU A 179 0.05 14.21 25.44
CA GLU A 179 -1.12 13.42 25.84
C GLU A 179 -2.34 13.74 24.95
N LEU A 180 -2.52 15.02 24.59
CA LEU A 180 -3.56 15.45 23.66
C LEU A 180 -3.41 14.76 22.30
N ALA A 181 -2.19 14.75 21.75
CA ALA A 181 -1.90 14.12 20.45
C ALA A 181 -2.20 12.62 20.48
N ARG A 182 -1.77 11.93 21.55
CA ARG A 182 -2.03 10.50 21.73
C ARG A 182 -3.51 10.21 21.90
N ARG A 183 -4.22 11.00 22.71
CA ARG A 183 -5.62 10.72 23.06
C ARG A 183 -6.61 11.10 21.96
N GLU A 184 -6.39 12.24 21.31
CA GLU A 184 -7.39 12.86 20.43
C GLU A 184 -7.16 12.65 18.93
N SER A 185 -6.06 12.01 18.52
CA SER A 185 -5.87 11.72 17.09
C SER A 185 -6.93 10.75 16.56
N LYS A 186 -7.37 10.97 15.32
CA LYS A 186 -8.45 10.24 14.66
C LYS A 186 -8.05 9.77 13.26
N MET A 187 -8.73 8.75 12.77
CA MET A 187 -8.54 8.14 11.46
C MET A 187 -9.84 7.91 10.73
N THR A 188 -9.82 8.11 9.41
CA THR A 188 -10.94 7.73 8.53
C THR A 188 -10.48 7.02 7.28
N VAL A 189 -10.99 5.83 7.01
CA VAL A 189 -10.63 5.08 5.80
C VAL A 189 -11.88 4.61 5.06
N GLY A 190 -12.07 5.15 3.85
CA GLY A 190 -13.17 4.76 2.96
C GLY A 190 -12.73 3.78 1.86
N PRO A 191 -13.65 3.32 1.01
CA PRO A 191 -13.35 2.40 -0.10
C PRO A 191 -12.78 3.16 -1.32
N TRP A 192 -11.89 4.11 -1.05
CA TRP A 192 -11.45 5.13 -2.00
C TRP A 192 -10.07 4.83 -2.58
N GLY A 193 -9.75 5.52 -3.66
CA GLY A 193 -8.36 5.73 -4.08
C GLY A 193 -7.76 6.98 -3.46
N HIS A 194 -7.10 7.80 -4.28
CA HIS A 194 -6.44 9.05 -3.87
C HIS A 194 -7.41 10.24 -3.64
N GLY A 195 -8.56 9.96 -3.01
CA GLY A 195 -9.60 10.93 -2.67
C GLY A 195 -11.00 10.29 -2.60
N PRO A 196 -11.96 10.88 -1.86
CA PRO A 196 -13.29 10.32 -1.67
C PRO A 196 -14.04 10.07 -2.97
N SER A 197 -14.68 8.90 -3.05
CA SER A 197 -15.51 8.54 -4.19
C SER A 197 -16.63 7.56 -3.79
N ARG A 198 -17.72 7.58 -4.56
CA ARG A 198 -18.78 6.55 -4.49
C ARG A 198 -18.36 5.28 -5.23
N LYS A 199 -17.81 5.45 -6.43
CA LYS A 199 -17.34 4.38 -7.30
C LYS A 199 -15.83 4.51 -7.45
N TYR A 200 -15.14 3.38 -7.40
CA TYR A 200 -13.71 3.31 -7.69
C TYR A 200 -13.40 1.99 -8.38
N GLY A 201 -12.45 2.00 -9.33
CA GLY A 201 -12.25 0.84 -10.21
C GLY A 201 -13.57 0.38 -10.86
N ASP A 202 -13.84 -0.92 -10.77
CA ASP A 202 -15.03 -1.55 -11.33
C ASP A 202 -16.25 -1.50 -10.39
N VAL A 203 -16.08 -1.05 -9.14
CA VAL A 203 -17.09 -1.25 -8.07
C VAL A 203 -17.71 0.06 -7.62
N ASP A 204 -19.04 0.08 -7.61
CA ASP A 204 -19.85 1.13 -6.97
C ASP A 204 -20.16 0.71 -5.53
N PHE A 205 -19.62 1.45 -4.55
CA PHE A 205 -19.82 1.20 -3.13
C PHE A 205 -21.08 1.85 -2.57
N GLY A 206 -21.89 2.49 -3.42
CA GLY A 206 -23.13 3.15 -3.02
C GLY A 206 -22.93 4.60 -2.55
N PRO A 207 -24.03 5.36 -2.39
CA PRO A 207 -23.97 6.78 -2.04
C PRO A 207 -23.25 7.04 -0.71
N ASP A 208 -23.39 6.14 0.27
CA ASP A 208 -22.78 6.29 1.60
C ASP A 208 -21.25 6.24 1.58
N ALA A 209 -20.64 5.66 0.53
CA ALA A 209 -19.19 5.67 0.37
C ALA A 209 -18.65 7.08 0.09
N MET A 210 -19.44 7.96 -0.53
CA MET A 210 -19.06 9.36 -0.72
C MET A 210 -19.21 10.11 0.60
N ARG A 211 -18.11 10.68 1.11
CA ARG A 211 -18.13 11.52 2.32
C ARG A 211 -17.74 12.96 2.01
N ASN A 212 -18.47 13.90 2.61
CA ASN A 212 -18.08 15.29 2.65
C ASN A 212 -17.00 15.49 3.74
N LEU A 213 -15.74 15.27 3.38
CA LEU A 213 -14.64 15.41 4.33
C LEU A 213 -14.40 16.86 4.76
N MET A 214 -14.81 17.83 3.97
CA MET A 214 -14.70 19.26 4.32
C MET A 214 -15.58 19.60 5.53
N GLU A 215 -16.76 18.98 5.67
CA GLU A 215 -17.61 19.18 6.86
C GLU A 215 -16.94 18.66 8.13
N ARG A 216 -16.29 17.49 8.06
CA ARG A 216 -15.55 16.91 9.18
C ARG A 216 -14.32 17.75 9.53
N GLU A 217 -13.60 18.21 8.52
CA GLU A 217 -12.44 19.10 8.65
C GLU A 217 -12.83 20.44 9.30
N LEU A 218 -13.95 21.05 8.91
CA LEU A 218 -14.46 22.26 9.53
C LEU A 218 -14.77 22.04 11.01
N ARG A 219 -15.48 20.96 11.38
CA ARG A 219 -15.74 20.62 12.79
C ARG A 219 -14.45 20.42 13.58
N TRP A 220 -13.45 19.78 12.97
CA TRP A 220 -12.13 19.59 13.58
C TRP A 220 -11.45 20.93 13.88
N PHE A 221 -11.44 21.85 12.92
CA PHE A 221 -10.83 23.16 13.11
C PHE A 221 -11.66 24.09 14.00
N ASP A 222 -12.98 24.04 13.96
CA ASP A 222 -13.85 24.79 14.88
C ASP A 222 -13.55 24.42 16.33
N HIS A 223 -13.32 23.13 16.61
CA HIS A 223 -12.91 22.70 17.94
C HIS A 223 -11.50 23.22 18.32
N TYR A 224 -10.46 22.93 17.54
CA TYR A 224 -9.09 23.24 17.97
C TYR A 224 -8.67 24.71 17.77
N LEU A 225 -9.12 25.35 16.70
CA LEU A 225 -8.79 26.76 16.40
C LEU A 225 -9.72 27.73 17.13
N LYS A 226 -11.03 27.43 17.23
CA LYS A 226 -12.01 28.35 17.83
C LYS A 226 -12.41 27.99 19.26
N GLY A 227 -12.16 26.75 19.70
CA GLY A 227 -12.53 26.28 21.04
C GLY A 227 -14.01 25.90 21.16
N GLU A 228 -14.67 25.58 20.04
CA GLU A 228 -16.08 25.20 20.05
C GLU A 228 -16.29 23.79 20.62
N ASP A 229 -17.27 23.63 21.51
CA ASP A 229 -17.74 22.33 21.97
C ASP A 229 -18.75 21.74 20.99
N ASN A 230 -18.23 21.13 19.93
CA ASN A 230 -19.02 20.44 18.90
C ASN A 230 -18.98 18.90 18.99
N GLY A 231 -18.41 18.40 20.10
CA GLY A 231 -18.35 16.98 20.44
C GLY A 231 -17.40 16.11 19.63
N ILE A 232 -16.55 16.67 18.76
CA ILE A 232 -15.64 15.86 17.95
C ILE A 232 -14.68 15.00 18.80
N GLU A 233 -14.20 15.50 19.93
CA GLU A 233 -13.38 14.73 20.90
C GLU A 233 -14.09 13.48 21.43
N ARG A 234 -15.43 13.51 21.55
CA ARG A 234 -16.26 12.43 22.10
C ARG A 234 -16.59 11.34 21.08
N GLU A 235 -16.35 11.58 19.80
CA GLU A 235 -16.55 10.59 18.75
C GLU A 235 -15.45 9.51 18.79
N PRO A 236 -15.76 8.24 18.46
CA PRO A 236 -14.74 7.21 18.33
C PRO A 236 -13.63 7.65 17.36
N PRO A 237 -12.35 7.37 17.68
CA PRO A 237 -11.23 7.87 16.91
C PRO A 237 -11.08 7.19 15.55
N VAL A 238 -11.63 5.99 15.35
CA VAL A 238 -11.49 5.24 14.10
C VAL A 238 -12.85 5.12 13.43
N GLU A 239 -12.95 5.59 12.19
CA GLU A 239 -14.10 5.40 11.31
C GLU A 239 -13.63 4.68 10.03
N VAL A 240 -14.19 3.52 9.73
CA VAL A 240 -13.80 2.72 8.56
C VAL A 240 -15.01 2.24 7.78
N PHE A 241 -14.87 2.16 6.46
CA PHE A 241 -15.89 1.60 5.60
C PHE A 241 -15.65 0.11 5.36
N PHE A 242 -16.62 -0.73 5.74
CA PHE A 242 -16.63 -2.14 5.36
C PHE A 242 -17.15 -2.30 3.94
N MET A 243 -16.25 -2.71 3.06
CA MET A 243 -16.61 -3.21 1.73
C MET A 243 -17.40 -4.53 1.86
N GLY A 244 -18.08 -4.92 0.79
CA GLY A 244 -18.96 -6.10 0.77
C GLY A 244 -20.36 -5.79 1.29
N ILE A 245 -20.49 -5.29 2.52
CA ILE A 245 -21.78 -4.78 3.06
C ILE A 245 -21.99 -3.28 2.83
N ASN A 246 -20.95 -2.57 2.39
CA ASN A 246 -20.95 -1.15 2.06
C ASN A 246 -21.45 -0.25 3.19
N ARG A 247 -20.84 -0.36 4.38
CA ARG A 247 -21.29 0.33 5.59
C ARG A 247 -20.12 0.92 6.39
N TRP A 248 -20.30 2.13 6.90
CA TRP A 248 -19.37 2.73 7.86
C TRP A 248 -19.54 2.15 9.25
N ALA A 249 -18.42 1.94 9.93
CA ALA A 249 -18.35 1.48 11.32
C ALA A 249 -17.33 2.30 12.10
N HIS A 250 -17.56 2.38 13.42
CA HIS A 250 -16.76 3.19 14.33
C HIS A 250 -16.11 2.32 15.40
N TYR A 251 -14.86 2.61 15.73
CA TYR A 251 -14.08 1.84 16.70
C TYR A 251 -13.25 2.74 17.61
N ALA A 252 -12.96 2.18 18.79
CA ALA A 252 -12.13 2.84 19.79
C ALA A 252 -10.63 2.85 19.43
N ASP A 253 -10.17 1.97 18.53
CA ASP A 253 -8.76 1.91 18.11
C ASP A 253 -8.56 1.17 16.78
N TRP A 254 -7.32 1.21 16.26
CA TRP A 254 -6.84 0.43 15.12
C TRP A 254 -5.52 -0.28 15.48
N PRO A 255 -5.38 -1.60 15.25
CA PRO A 255 -6.39 -2.53 14.72
C PRO A 255 -7.66 -2.60 15.57
N VAL A 256 -8.77 -2.99 14.96
CA VAL A 256 -10.09 -2.99 15.62
C VAL A 256 -10.04 -3.81 16.92
N PRO A 257 -10.51 -3.29 18.06
CA PRO A 257 -10.53 -4.04 19.32
C PRO A 257 -11.28 -5.38 19.19
N GLY A 258 -10.72 -6.44 19.75
CA GLY A 258 -11.28 -7.80 19.63
C GLY A 258 -10.92 -8.53 18.32
N THR A 259 -10.05 -7.96 17.48
CA THR A 259 -9.52 -8.64 16.29
C THR A 259 -8.88 -9.97 16.64
N ARG A 260 -9.26 -11.02 15.90
CA ARG A 260 -8.64 -12.35 15.93
C ARG A 260 -7.86 -12.58 14.64
N PHE A 261 -6.53 -12.60 14.76
CA PHE A 261 -5.65 -12.91 13.64
C PHE A 261 -5.73 -14.40 13.30
N THR A 262 -6.56 -14.72 12.31
CA THR A 262 -6.91 -16.10 11.94
C THR A 262 -6.09 -16.54 10.72
N PRO A 263 -5.24 -17.58 10.83
CA PRO A 263 -4.50 -18.09 9.69
C PRO A 263 -5.41 -18.85 8.74
N TYR A 264 -5.15 -18.71 7.45
CA TYR A 264 -5.70 -19.49 6.35
C TYR A 264 -4.53 -20.07 5.55
N TYR A 265 -4.35 -21.38 5.64
CA TYR A 265 -3.22 -22.13 5.11
C TYR A 265 -3.44 -22.53 3.66
N LEU A 266 -2.35 -22.48 2.90
CA LEU A 266 -2.31 -22.93 1.51
C LEU A 266 -2.25 -24.46 1.46
N SER A 267 -2.85 -25.05 0.44
CA SER A 267 -2.68 -26.46 0.11
C SER A 267 -3.02 -26.71 -1.35
N SER A 268 -2.37 -27.67 -2.00
CA SER A 268 -2.68 -28.10 -3.37
C SER A 268 -2.21 -29.54 -3.61
N GLY A 269 -2.55 -30.11 -4.77
CA GLY A 269 -1.93 -31.33 -5.31
C GLY A 269 -0.68 -31.06 -6.15
N GLY A 270 -0.10 -29.85 -6.05
CA GLY A 270 1.04 -29.38 -6.84
C GLY A 270 0.66 -28.71 -8.16
N SER A 271 -0.60 -28.30 -8.33
CA SER A 271 -1.12 -27.66 -9.53
C SER A 271 -1.90 -26.37 -9.21
N ALA A 272 -1.42 -25.55 -8.27
CA ALA A 272 -2.09 -24.29 -7.92
C ALA A 272 -1.92 -23.16 -8.96
N ALA A 273 -1.18 -23.38 -10.05
CA ALA A 273 -0.97 -22.37 -11.08
C ALA A 273 -2.26 -22.08 -11.87
N SER A 274 -2.59 -20.79 -11.98
CA SER A 274 -3.82 -20.21 -12.52
C SER A 274 -5.10 -20.50 -11.72
N SER A 275 -6.17 -19.75 -11.99
CA SER A 275 -7.51 -19.97 -11.44
C SER A 275 -8.14 -21.31 -11.81
N ARG A 276 -7.54 -22.06 -12.74
CA ARG A 276 -7.94 -23.43 -13.09
C ARG A 276 -7.20 -24.50 -12.30
N GLY A 277 -6.24 -24.09 -11.47
CA GLY A 277 -5.47 -24.96 -10.61
C GLY A 277 -6.26 -25.54 -9.43
N ASP A 278 -5.59 -26.35 -8.62
CA ASP A 278 -6.17 -27.06 -7.47
C ASP A 278 -5.77 -26.44 -6.12
N GLY A 279 -5.32 -25.19 -6.12
CA GLY A 279 -4.96 -24.44 -4.92
C GLY A 279 -6.16 -24.17 -4.03
N THR A 280 -6.05 -24.60 -2.77
CA THR A 280 -7.05 -24.47 -1.72
C THR A 280 -6.55 -23.62 -0.57
N LEU A 281 -7.49 -22.97 0.13
CA LEU A 281 -7.23 -22.13 1.28
C LEU A 281 -8.16 -22.53 2.44
N ALA A 282 -7.62 -22.88 3.61
CA ALA A 282 -8.43 -23.36 4.74
C ALA A 282 -7.87 -22.89 6.10
N PRO A 283 -8.71 -22.71 7.13
CA PRO A 283 -8.23 -22.31 8.45
C PRO A 283 -7.48 -23.43 9.19
N GLU A 284 -7.69 -24.69 8.80
CA GLU A 284 -6.91 -25.83 9.29
C GLU A 284 -5.60 -26.01 8.49
N PRO A 285 -4.47 -26.29 9.16
CA PRO A 285 -3.22 -26.57 8.47
C PRO A 285 -3.34 -27.88 7.65
N PRO A 286 -2.72 -27.94 6.46
CA PRO A 286 -2.69 -29.16 5.65
C PRO A 286 -1.99 -30.30 6.40
N GLY A 287 -2.50 -31.53 6.23
CA GLY A 287 -1.93 -32.72 6.87
C GLY A 287 -0.72 -33.33 6.16
N ARG A 288 -0.30 -32.78 5.02
CA ARG A 288 0.83 -33.27 4.21
C ARG A 288 1.60 -32.11 3.61
N ASP A 289 2.91 -32.27 3.52
CA ASP A 289 3.74 -31.33 2.78
C ASP A 289 3.51 -31.46 1.29
N GLY A 290 3.58 -30.32 0.61
CA GLY A 290 3.51 -30.18 -0.82
C GLY A 290 4.15 -28.87 -1.25
N LEU A 291 4.18 -28.67 -2.55
CA LEU A 291 4.74 -27.48 -3.14
C LEU A 291 4.09 -27.21 -4.49
N ASP A 292 4.14 -25.94 -4.88
CA ASP A 292 3.74 -25.46 -6.19
C ASP A 292 4.91 -24.76 -6.85
N HIS A 293 4.98 -24.83 -8.18
CA HIS A 293 6.00 -24.16 -8.96
C HIS A 293 5.39 -23.22 -9.98
N PHE A 294 6.10 -22.13 -10.25
CA PHE A 294 5.85 -21.31 -11.42
C PHE A 294 7.15 -20.71 -11.95
N THR A 295 7.12 -20.20 -13.19
CA THR A 295 8.27 -19.57 -13.83
C THR A 295 8.03 -18.07 -13.89
N TYR A 296 8.92 -17.29 -13.29
CA TYR A 296 8.92 -15.85 -13.41
C TYR A 296 9.89 -15.41 -14.50
N ASP A 297 9.35 -14.81 -15.55
CA ASP A 297 10.09 -14.17 -16.63
C ASP A 297 9.98 -12.64 -16.49
N PRO A 298 11.05 -11.92 -16.12
CA PRO A 298 11.00 -10.47 -16.01
C PRO A 298 10.66 -9.75 -17.33
N ASP A 299 10.85 -10.36 -18.50
CA ASP A 299 10.41 -9.80 -19.79
C ASP A 299 8.92 -10.03 -20.08
N ARG A 300 8.26 -10.84 -19.25
CA ARG A 300 6.81 -11.09 -19.30
C ARG A 300 6.19 -11.00 -17.90
N PRO A 301 6.39 -9.91 -17.15
CA PRO A 301 5.89 -9.79 -15.79
C PRO A 301 4.35 -9.82 -15.77
N VAL A 302 3.80 -10.17 -14.62
CA VAL A 302 2.38 -10.05 -14.34
C VAL A 302 2.00 -8.56 -14.32
N PRO A 303 0.99 -8.14 -15.11
CA PRO A 303 0.61 -6.74 -15.18
C PRO A 303 -0.08 -6.28 -13.90
N SER A 304 0.09 -5.01 -13.56
CA SER A 304 -0.67 -4.33 -12.52
C SER A 304 -2.12 -4.13 -12.93
N VAL A 305 -3.02 -4.66 -12.12
CA VAL A 305 -4.48 -4.60 -12.32
C VAL A 305 -5.12 -4.31 -10.97
N GLY A 306 -5.61 -3.07 -10.80
CA GLY A 306 -6.26 -2.58 -9.60
C GLY A 306 -5.30 -2.17 -8.48
N ALA A 307 -5.81 -2.31 -7.26
CA ALA A 307 -5.16 -2.06 -5.98
C ALA A 307 -4.65 -0.63 -5.77
N HIS A 308 -3.56 -0.48 -5.01
CA HIS A 308 -3.01 0.79 -4.50
C HIS A 308 -2.20 1.55 -5.56
N ASP A 309 -2.82 2.06 -6.63
CA ASP A 309 -2.10 2.86 -7.63
C ASP A 309 -2.73 4.24 -7.85
N CYS A 310 -1.91 5.23 -8.16
CA CYS A 310 -2.33 6.55 -8.64
C CYS A 310 -1.12 7.37 -9.07
N CYS A 311 -1.42 8.43 -9.83
CA CYS A 311 -0.65 9.68 -9.83
C CYS A 311 0.70 9.59 -10.57
N GLY A 312 1.04 8.39 -11.04
CA GLY A 312 2.22 8.05 -11.81
C GLY A 312 1.90 7.58 -13.23
N ILE A 313 2.43 6.42 -13.61
CA ILE A 313 2.11 5.74 -14.87
C ILE A 313 0.64 5.32 -14.83
N PRO A 314 -0.18 5.62 -15.85
CA PRO A 314 -1.61 5.30 -15.81
C PRO A 314 -1.84 3.79 -15.93
N THR A 315 -2.09 3.15 -14.79
CA THR A 315 -2.70 1.83 -14.70
C THR A 315 -4.08 1.95 -14.04
N GLN A 316 -4.98 0.99 -14.30
CA GLN A 316 -6.28 0.99 -13.65
C GLN A 316 -6.11 0.64 -12.17
N ALA A 317 -6.46 1.58 -11.29
CA ALA A 317 -6.40 1.41 -9.84
C ALA A 317 -7.75 0.98 -9.24
N GLY A 318 -7.74 0.53 -7.99
CA GLY A 318 -8.95 0.22 -7.23
C GLY A 318 -9.36 -1.26 -7.22
N PRO A 319 -10.60 -1.57 -6.85
CA PRO A 319 -11.15 -2.91 -6.96
C PRO A 319 -11.40 -3.21 -8.44
N VAL A 320 -10.61 -4.10 -9.01
CA VAL A 320 -10.66 -4.48 -10.42
C VAL A 320 -10.70 -6.01 -10.51
N ASP A 321 -11.38 -6.52 -11.52
CA ASP A 321 -11.47 -7.95 -11.75
C ASP A 321 -10.10 -8.60 -12.01
N GLN A 322 -9.69 -9.53 -11.14
CA GLN A 322 -8.39 -10.20 -11.22
C GLN A 322 -8.38 -11.38 -12.20
N ARG A 323 -9.53 -11.84 -12.69
CA ARG A 323 -9.63 -13.01 -13.60
C ARG A 323 -8.66 -12.99 -14.79
N PRO A 324 -8.40 -11.84 -15.49
CA PRO A 324 -7.43 -11.80 -16.57
C PRO A 324 -6.00 -12.15 -16.13
N VAL A 325 -5.62 -11.77 -14.90
CA VAL A 325 -4.30 -12.03 -14.33
C VAL A 325 -4.22 -13.45 -13.78
N GLU A 326 -5.26 -13.89 -13.09
CA GLU A 326 -5.35 -15.24 -12.52
C GLU A 326 -5.35 -16.35 -13.59
N ALA A 327 -5.59 -16.04 -14.87
CA ALA A 327 -5.52 -17.01 -15.95
C ALA A 327 -4.07 -17.41 -16.34
N ARG A 328 -3.07 -16.67 -15.84
CA ARG A 328 -1.66 -16.88 -16.20
C ARG A 328 -1.04 -18.06 -15.44
N SER A 329 -0.07 -18.72 -16.07
CA SER A 329 0.65 -19.85 -15.46
C SER A 329 1.72 -19.43 -14.45
N ASP A 330 2.02 -18.14 -14.35
CA ASP A 330 2.95 -17.54 -13.38
C ASP A 330 2.25 -16.83 -12.21
N VAL A 331 0.97 -17.15 -12.00
CA VAL A 331 0.17 -16.74 -10.85
C VAL A 331 -0.38 -17.99 -10.18
N LEU A 332 0.04 -18.27 -8.95
CA LEU A 332 -0.54 -19.32 -8.13
C LEU A 332 -1.82 -18.79 -7.47
N VAL A 333 -2.90 -19.56 -7.51
CA VAL A 333 -4.22 -19.17 -7.00
C VAL A 333 -4.69 -20.18 -5.97
N TYR A 334 -4.92 -19.72 -4.73
CA TYR A 334 -5.45 -20.53 -3.64
C TYR A 334 -6.80 -20.01 -3.21
N THR A 335 -7.84 -20.84 -3.29
CA THR A 335 -9.22 -20.41 -3.02
C THR A 335 -9.87 -21.22 -1.91
N SER A 336 -10.61 -20.56 -1.01
CA SER A 336 -11.33 -21.22 0.07
C SER A 336 -12.58 -21.96 -0.41
N ALA A 337 -13.14 -22.80 0.47
CA ALA A 337 -14.54 -23.17 0.37
C ALA A 337 -15.44 -21.92 0.38
N MET A 338 -16.68 -22.04 -0.12
CA MET A 338 -17.65 -20.96 -0.01
C MET A 338 -17.87 -20.61 1.46
N VAL A 339 -17.81 -19.31 1.74
CA VAL A 339 -18.19 -18.75 3.02
C VAL A 339 -19.68 -19.02 3.23
N ARG A 340 -20.05 -19.61 4.37
CA ARG A 340 -21.45 -19.97 4.69
C ARG A 340 -22.17 -18.90 5.50
N GLU A 341 -21.41 -18.21 6.35
CA GLU A 341 -21.87 -17.11 7.21
C GLU A 341 -20.96 -15.91 6.97
N PRO A 342 -21.46 -14.66 7.02
CA PRO A 342 -20.66 -13.49 6.70
C PRO A 342 -19.37 -13.44 7.56
N LEU A 343 -18.22 -13.31 6.90
CA LEU A 343 -16.92 -13.21 7.57
C LEU A 343 -16.39 -11.79 7.43
N ALA A 344 -16.38 -11.04 8.53
CA ALA A 344 -15.83 -9.68 8.57
C ALA A 344 -14.34 -9.70 8.90
N ILE A 345 -13.57 -8.94 8.12
CA ILE A 345 -12.17 -8.63 8.40
C ILE A 345 -11.99 -7.12 8.48
N ALA A 346 -11.21 -6.64 9.45
CA ALA A 346 -10.80 -5.24 9.54
C ALA A 346 -9.48 -5.11 10.31
N GLY A 347 -8.40 -4.82 9.61
CA GLY A 347 -7.08 -4.73 10.23
C GLY A 347 -5.94 -4.96 9.24
N PRO A 348 -4.71 -5.10 9.75
CA PRO A 348 -3.58 -5.45 8.92
C PRO A 348 -3.66 -6.89 8.41
N VAL A 349 -3.25 -7.11 7.16
CA VAL A 349 -3.23 -8.42 6.50
C VAL A 349 -1.77 -8.78 6.17
N ARG A 350 -1.37 -10.02 6.48
CA ARG A 350 -0.02 -10.50 6.18
C ARG A 350 -0.03 -11.88 5.54
N MET A 351 0.94 -12.14 4.68
CA MET A 351 1.23 -13.46 4.15
C MET A 351 2.54 -13.97 4.73
N LYS A 352 2.47 -15.07 5.49
CA LYS A 352 3.64 -15.86 5.91
C LYS A 352 3.88 -16.91 4.84
N LEU A 353 4.91 -16.71 4.02
CA LEU A 353 5.18 -17.53 2.84
C LEU A 353 6.49 -18.29 3.01
N HIS A 354 6.44 -19.62 2.94
CA HIS A 354 7.62 -20.44 2.77
C HIS A 354 7.87 -20.64 1.28
N ALA A 355 8.97 -20.12 0.77
CA ALA A 355 9.26 -20.18 -0.66
C ALA A 355 10.76 -20.27 -0.96
N ALA A 356 11.08 -20.67 -2.18
CA ALA A 356 12.43 -20.71 -2.72
C ALA A 356 12.42 -20.22 -4.18
N THR A 357 13.56 -19.68 -4.60
CA THR A 357 13.84 -19.35 -5.99
C THR A 357 15.16 -19.98 -6.39
N ASP A 358 15.34 -20.31 -7.66
CA ASP A 358 16.63 -20.70 -8.23
C ASP A 358 17.55 -19.49 -8.54
N GLY A 359 17.08 -18.26 -8.26
CA GLY A 359 17.84 -17.02 -8.34
C GLY A 359 18.54 -16.65 -7.03
N ARG A 360 19.35 -15.59 -7.07
CA ARG A 360 19.96 -14.98 -5.87
C ARG A 360 19.07 -13.91 -5.23
N ASP A 361 18.03 -13.49 -5.93
CA ASP A 361 17.00 -12.58 -5.49
C ASP A 361 15.76 -12.79 -6.37
N THR A 362 14.59 -12.36 -5.89
CA THR A 362 13.32 -12.34 -6.61
C THR A 362 12.35 -11.46 -5.80
N ASP A 363 11.16 -11.20 -6.33
CA ASP A 363 10.07 -10.62 -5.55
C ASP A 363 8.99 -11.68 -5.24
N TRP A 364 8.24 -11.47 -4.16
CA TRP A 364 7.02 -12.20 -3.82
C TRP A 364 5.88 -11.20 -3.70
N ALA A 365 5.00 -11.16 -4.71
CA ALA A 365 3.81 -10.33 -4.74
C ALA A 365 2.58 -11.17 -4.39
N VAL A 366 1.73 -10.62 -3.52
CA VAL A 366 0.57 -11.32 -2.96
C VAL A 366 -0.65 -10.41 -3.02
N LYS A 367 -1.80 -10.96 -3.44
CA LYS A 367 -3.10 -10.27 -3.41
C LYS A 367 -4.09 -11.07 -2.59
N LEU A 368 -4.86 -10.40 -1.74
CA LEU A 368 -6.08 -10.93 -1.14
C LEU A 368 -7.26 -10.54 -2.03
N VAL A 369 -8.11 -11.51 -2.35
CA VAL A 369 -9.20 -11.37 -3.33
C VAL A 369 -10.51 -11.92 -2.74
N ASP A 370 -11.61 -11.21 -3.01
CA ASP A 370 -12.98 -11.69 -2.80
C ASP A 370 -13.57 -12.19 -4.12
N VAL A 371 -13.92 -13.48 -4.17
CA VAL A 371 -14.55 -14.09 -5.35
C VAL A 371 -16.05 -14.20 -5.12
N ALA A 372 -16.81 -13.40 -5.84
CA ALA A 372 -18.27 -13.40 -5.79
C ALA A 372 -18.86 -14.67 -6.45
N PRO A 373 -20.12 -15.04 -6.14
CA PRO A 373 -20.83 -16.13 -6.81
C PRO A 373 -20.91 -15.99 -8.33
N SER A 374 -20.87 -14.75 -8.85
CA SER A 374 -20.83 -14.45 -10.29
C SER A 374 -19.48 -14.78 -10.94
N GLY A 375 -18.46 -15.08 -10.15
CA GLY A 375 -17.08 -15.27 -10.56
C GLY A 375 -16.26 -13.97 -10.64
N PHE A 376 -16.83 -12.79 -10.37
CA PHE A 376 -16.06 -11.55 -10.25
C PHE A 376 -15.04 -11.68 -9.10
N ALA A 377 -13.76 -11.45 -9.41
CA ALA A 377 -12.64 -11.61 -8.47
C ALA A 377 -12.09 -10.24 -8.09
N MET A 378 -12.58 -9.68 -6.99
CA MET A 378 -12.23 -8.33 -6.53
C MET A 378 -10.97 -8.36 -5.66
N ASN A 379 -9.88 -7.71 -6.09
CA ASN A 379 -8.74 -7.49 -5.20
C ASN A 379 -9.14 -6.59 -4.01
N LEU A 380 -8.73 -6.96 -2.81
CA LEU A 380 -9.03 -6.25 -1.55
C LEU A 380 -7.81 -5.56 -0.94
N ALA A 381 -6.68 -6.26 -0.94
CA ALA A 381 -5.42 -5.83 -0.35
C ALA A 381 -4.26 -6.48 -1.11
N GLN A 382 -3.09 -5.83 -1.12
CA GLN A 382 -1.93 -6.38 -1.80
C GLN A 382 -0.61 -5.96 -1.15
N GLY A 383 0.39 -6.82 -1.35
CA GLY A 383 1.73 -6.67 -0.82
C GLY A 383 2.77 -7.17 -1.80
N ILE A 384 3.99 -6.66 -1.69
CA ILE A 384 5.17 -7.21 -2.34
C ILE A 384 6.34 -7.17 -1.38
N LEU A 385 7.18 -8.20 -1.41
CA LEU A 385 8.43 -8.25 -0.67
C LEU A 385 9.55 -8.67 -1.62
N ARG A 386 10.57 -7.83 -1.75
CA ARG A 386 11.80 -8.14 -2.46
C ARG A 386 12.68 -9.00 -1.55
N ALA A 387 13.06 -10.19 -2.04
CA ALA A 387 13.54 -11.26 -1.19
C ALA A 387 14.88 -10.96 -0.50
N ARG A 388 15.73 -10.10 -1.07
CA ARG A 388 16.93 -9.59 -0.39
C ARG A 388 16.62 -8.81 0.90
N PHE A 389 15.40 -8.31 1.06
CA PHE A 389 14.93 -7.60 2.24
C PHE A 389 14.03 -8.43 3.16
N ARG A 390 14.03 -9.77 3.01
CA ARG A 390 13.14 -10.68 3.77
C ARG A 390 13.25 -10.57 5.29
N GLN A 391 14.42 -10.21 5.81
CA GLN A 391 14.67 -10.09 7.24
C GLN A 391 14.43 -8.66 7.74
N ARG A 392 14.82 -7.66 6.93
CA ARG A 392 14.80 -6.25 7.29
C ARG A 392 15.01 -5.36 6.07
N LEU A 393 14.42 -4.16 6.10
CA LEU A 393 14.43 -3.21 4.98
C LEU A 393 15.68 -2.33 4.94
N ASP A 394 16.43 -2.21 6.04
CA ASP A 394 17.63 -1.37 6.16
C ASP A 394 18.92 -2.07 5.66
N ARG A 395 18.86 -3.37 5.34
CA ARG A 395 20.01 -4.11 4.78
C ARG A 395 19.55 -5.27 3.91
N ALA A 396 20.05 -5.26 2.68
CA ALA A 396 19.89 -6.36 1.75
C ALA A 396 20.81 -7.55 2.09
N GLU A 397 20.26 -8.76 1.96
CA GLU A 397 20.97 -10.04 2.07
C GLU A 397 20.49 -10.96 0.94
N LEU A 398 21.37 -11.34 0.01
CA LEU A 398 20.99 -12.21 -1.09
C LEU A 398 20.57 -13.61 -0.62
N LEU A 399 19.82 -14.31 -1.47
CA LEU A 399 19.42 -15.68 -1.26
C LEU A 399 20.50 -16.66 -1.73
N GLU A 400 20.55 -17.81 -1.06
CA GLU A 400 21.14 -19.03 -1.61
C GLU A 400 20.12 -19.69 -2.57
N PRO A 401 20.46 -19.89 -3.86
CA PRO A 401 19.56 -20.51 -4.83
C PRO A 401 19.04 -21.89 -4.36
N GLY A 402 17.74 -22.12 -4.51
CA GLY A 402 17.05 -23.36 -4.15
C GLY A 402 16.80 -23.54 -2.65
N ARG A 403 17.40 -22.70 -1.78
CA ARG A 403 17.14 -22.77 -0.33
C ARG A 403 15.77 -22.17 0.00
N PRO A 404 14.94 -22.90 0.76
CA PRO A 404 13.68 -22.36 1.29
C PRO A 404 13.91 -21.32 2.39
N TYR A 405 13.15 -20.23 2.33
CA TYR A 405 13.08 -19.20 3.36
C TYR A 405 11.62 -18.94 3.74
N GLU A 406 11.41 -18.38 4.94
CA GLU A 406 10.14 -17.74 5.31
C GLU A 406 10.20 -16.25 4.93
N PHE A 407 9.11 -15.76 4.35
CA PHE A 407 8.89 -14.39 3.93
C PHE A 407 7.63 -13.85 4.62
N ASP A 408 7.71 -12.67 5.24
CA ASP A 408 6.55 -11.96 5.82
C ASP A 408 6.14 -10.81 4.91
N VAL A 409 5.21 -11.07 3.98
CA VAL A 409 4.73 -10.06 3.04
C VAL A 409 3.61 -9.26 3.68
N ASP A 410 3.83 -7.96 3.85
CA ASP A 410 2.83 -7.03 4.36
C ASP A 410 1.88 -6.57 3.23
N LEU A 411 0.58 -6.85 3.38
CA LEU A 411 -0.46 -6.45 2.44
C LEU A 411 -1.14 -5.14 2.86
N LEU A 412 -0.57 -4.42 3.84
CA LEU A 412 -1.15 -3.29 4.54
C LEU A 412 -2.36 -3.74 5.36
N GLY A 413 -3.56 -3.29 4.99
CA GLY A 413 -4.79 -3.65 5.67
C GLY A 413 -6.01 -3.34 4.82
N THR A 414 -7.17 -3.83 5.26
CA THR A 414 -8.45 -3.59 4.59
C THR A 414 -9.59 -3.74 5.60
N ALA A 415 -10.80 -3.33 5.22
CA ALA A 415 -12.04 -3.67 5.92
C ALA A 415 -13.08 -4.18 4.92
N HIS A 416 -13.46 -5.45 5.06
CA HIS A 416 -14.33 -6.15 4.11
C HIS A 416 -15.16 -7.22 4.81
N VAL A 417 -16.36 -7.49 4.28
CA VAL A 417 -17.17 -8.64 4.67
C VAL A 417 -17.31 -9.58 3.48
N PHE A 418 -16.74 -10.78 3.60
CA PHE A 418 -17.03 -11.87 2.65
C PHE A 418 -18.45 -12.38 2.91
N LEU A 419 -19.35 -12.17 1.95
CA LEU A 419 -20.75 -12.56 2.09
C LEU A 419 -20.94 -14.07 1.88
N PRO A 420 -22.06 -14.66 2.35
CA PRO A 420 -22.39 -16.04 2.05
C PRO A 420 -22.35 -16.32 0.54
N GLY A 421 -21.71 -17.43 0.16
CA GLY A 421 -21.48 -17.83 -1.23
C GLY A 421 -20.21 -17.26 -1.86
N HIS A 422 -19.60 -16.23 -1.26
CA HIS A 422 -18.29 -15.73 -1.69
C HIS A 422 -17.16 -16.68 -1.27
N ARG A 423 -15.96 -16.47 -1.81
CA ARG A 423 -14.74 -17.19 -1.42
C ARG A 423 -13.60 -16.23 -1.16
N ILE A 424 -12.77 -16.61 -0.20
CA ILE A 424 -11.50 -15.95 0.06
C ILE A 424 -10.49 -16.53 -0.92
N ARG A 425 -9.74 -15.68 -1.61
CA ARG A 425 -8.69 -16.10 -2.52
C ARG A 425 -7.39 -15.36 -2.23
N VAL A 426 -6.28 -16.05 -2.43
CA VAL A 426 -4.93 -15.49 -2.41
C VAL A 426 -4.24 -15.80 -3.72
N ASP A 427 -3.74 -14.75 -4.38
CA ASP A 427 -2.90 -14.87 -5.56
C ASP A 427 -1.45 -14.64 -5.17
N ILE A 428 -0.52 -15.45 -5.68
CA ILE A 428 0.91 -15.36 -5.42
C ILE A 428 1.67 -15.38 -6.74
N THR A 429 2.56 -14.41 -6.94
CA THR A 429 3.44 -14.31 -8.11
C THR A 429 4.75 -13.60 -7.72
N SER A 430 5.62 -13.34 -8.68
CA SER A 430 6.90 -12.64 -8.48
C SER A 430 6.99 -11.31 -9.22
N SER A 431 5.86 -10.76 -9.68
CA SER A 431 5.83 -9.42 -10.27
C SER A 431 4.45 -8.77 -10.19
N ASN A 432 4.42 -7.45 -10.25
CA ASN A 432 3.21 -6.64 -10.36
C ASN A 432 3.60 -5.31 -11.02
N PHE A 433 3.74 -5.34 -12.35
CA PHE A 433 4.39 -4.29 -13.14
C PHE A 433 3.37 -3.52 -14.01
N PRO A 434 3.45 -2.19 -14.16
CA PRO A 434 4.54 -1.30 -13.75
C PRO A 434 4.33 -0.62 -12.39
N GLN A 435 3.36 -1.05 -11.58
CA GLN A 435 3.19 -0.47 -10.25
C GLN A 435 4.49 -0.60 -9.43
N PHE A 436 5.12 -1.76 -9.50
CA PHE A 436 6.46 -2.02 -8.95
C PHE A 436 7.47 -2.24 -10.08
N ASP A 437 8.74 -1.97 -9.79
CA ASP A 437 9.83 -2.36 -10.67
C ASP A 437 9.94 -3.89 -10.75
N ARG A 438 10.38 -4.41 -11.90
CA ARG A 438 10.59 -5.84 -12.10
C ARG A 438 11.94 -6.27 -11.55
N ASN A 439 11.96 -7.30 -10.70
CA ASN A 439 13.21 -7.89 -10.23
C ASN A 439 13.91 -8.65 -11.38
N PRO A 440 15.19 -8.40 -11.68
CA PRO A 440 15.90 -9.09 -12.77
C PRO A 440 16.29 -10.54 -12.43
N ASN A 441 16.10 -10.98 -11.17
CA ASN A 441 16.51 -12.28 -10.62
C ASN A 441 18.03 -12.53 -10.59
N THR A 442 18.86 -11.51 -10.82
CA THR A 442 20.33 -11.63 -10.88
C THR A 442 21.01 -11.38 -9.53
N GLY A 443 20.36 -10.62 -8.65
CA GLY A 443 20.95 -10.10 -7.41
C GLY A 443 21.74 -8.80 -7.59
N ASP A 444 21.72 -8.21 -8.80
CA ASP A 444 22.35 -6.92 -9.07
C ASP A 444 21.67 -5.79 -8.27
N ASP A 445 22.38 -4.67 -8.13
CA ASP A 445 21.84 -3.48 -7.47
C ASP A 445 20.68 -2.87 -8.26
N LEU A 446 19.73 -2.27 -7.53
CA LEU A 446 18.54 -1.65 -8.12
C LEU A 446 18.94 -0.64 -9.20
N GLY A 447 18.35 -0.80 -10.39
CA GLY A 447 18.57 0.10 -11.51
C GLY A 447 19.83 -0.17 -12.33
N SER A 448 20.70 -1.10 -11.91
CA SER A 448 21.99 -1.37 -12.57
C SER A 448 21.96 -2.55 -13.56
N ALA A 449 20.99 -3.45 -13.43
CA ALA A 449 20.91 -4.66 -14.25
C ALA A 449 20.80 -4.34 -15.75
N GLU A 450 21.70 -4.91 -16.55
CA GLU A 450 21.68 -4.81 -18.02
C GLU A 450 20.91 -5.96 -18.68
N ARG A 451 20.65 -7.03 -17.93
CA ARG A 451 19.98 -8.24 -18.39
C ARG A 451 19.11 -8.81 -17.29
N VAL A 452 18.12 -9.58 -17.70
CA VAL A 452 17.23 -10.32 -16.81
C VAL A 452 17.51 -11.81 -16.89
N ARG A 453 17.07 -12.54 -15.88
CA ARG A 453 17.11 -14.00 -15.84
C ARG A 453 15.72 -14.54 -15.52
N VAL A 454 15.27 -15.53 -16.28
CA VAL A 454 14.08 -16.31 -15.93
C VAL A 454 14.37 -17.14 -14.68
N ALA A 455 13.48 -17.11 -13.69
CA ALA A 455 13.64 -17.83 -12.43
C ALA A 455 12.50 -18.83 -12.19
N ARG A 456 12.86 -20.00 -11.65
CA ARG A 456 11.89 -20.98 -11.16
C ARG A 456 11.59 -20.68 -9.70
N GLN A 457 10.31 -20.41 -9.43
CA GLN A 457 9.78 -20.13 -8.12
C GLN A 457 9.13 -21.38 -7.54
N THR A 458 9.25 -21.56 -6.23
CA THR A 458 8.66 -22.66 -5.48
C THR A 458 7.98 -22.12 -4.23
N VAL A 459 6.70 -22.43 -4.06
CA VAL A 459 5.94 -22.13 -2.84
C VAL A 459 5.68 -23.44 -2.12
N PHE A 460 6.08 -23.52 -0.85
CA PHE A 460 5.87 -24.70 -0.02
C PHE A 460 4.60 -24.53 0.82
N HIS A 461 3.90 -25.62 1.05
CA HIS A 461 2.79 -25.69 1.99
C HIS A 461 2.82 -27.03 2.71
N GLY A 462 2.29 -27.12 3.92
CA GLY A 462 2.38 -28.33 4.71
C GLY A 462 2.57 -28.10 6.20
N PRO A 463 2.58 -29.17 7.00
CA PRO A 463 2.89 -29.08 8.42
C PRO A 463 4.32 -28.57 8.70
N GLU A 464 5.31 -28.89 7.87
CA GLU A 464 6.69 -28.41 8.08
C GLU A 464 6.88 -26.96 7.62
N ARG A 465 6.13 -26.54 6.59
CA ARG A 465 6.22 -25.22 5.96
C ARG A 465 4.83 -24.62 5.77
N PRO A 466 4.20 -24.14 6.85
CA PRO A 466 2.80 -23.75 6.84
C PRO A 466 2.60 -22.35 6.26
N SER A 467 2.75 -22.22 4.93
CA SER A 467 2.42 -20.98 4.22
C SER A 467 0.96 -20.63 4.43
N ARG A 468 0.68 -19.38 4.82
CA ARG A 468 -0.66 -18.93 5.23
C ARG A 468 -0.83 -17.42 5.12
N VAL A 469 -2.03 -17.00 4.73
CA VAL A 469 -2.47 -15.61 4.92
C VAL A 469 -3.08 -15.48 6.33
N VAL A 470 -2.79 -14.38 7.02
CA VAL A 470 -3.33 -14.09 8.35
C VAL A 470 -4.37 -12.99 8.21
N LEU A 471 -5.63 -13.34 8.48
CA LEU A 471 -6.77 -12.45 8.34
C LEU A 471 -7.16 -11.83 9.69
N PRO A 472 -7.38 -10.50 9.76
CA PRO A 472 -7.80 -9.81 10.98
C PRO A 472 -9.32 -9.93 11.16
N VAL A 473 -9.80 -11.09 11.61
CA VAL A 473 -11.23 -11.38 11.76
C VAL A 473 -11.82 -10.58 12.91
N VAL A 474 -12.93 -9.90 12.66
CA VAL A 474 -13.64 -9.05 13.64
C VAL A 474 -15.11 -9.46 13.75
N PRO A 475 -15.82 -9.09 14.84
CA PRO A 475 -17.27 -9.16 14.86
C PRO A 475 -17.89 -8.34 13.71
N LEU A 476 -19.04 -8.79 13.20
CA LEU A 476 -19.78 -8.04 12.19
C LEU A 476 -20.21 -6.66 12.76
N PRO A 477 -20.03 -5.57 11.98
CA PRO A 477 -20.28 -4.19 12.42
C PRO A 477 -21.76 -3.75 12.40
#